data_AF-A0A7Y4YVX8-F1
#
_entry.id   AF-A0A7Y4YVX8-F1
#
_cell.length_a   1.000
_cell.length_b   1.000
_cell.length_c   1.000
_cell.angle_alpha   90.00
_cell.angle_beta   90.00
_cell.angle_gamma   90.00
#
_symmetry.space_group_name_H-M   'P 1'
#
loop_
_entity.id
_entity.type
_entity.pdbx_description
1 polymer ?
#
loop_
_entity_poly.entity_id
_entity_poly.type
_entity_poly.pdbx_seq_one_letter_code
_entity_poly.pdbx_strand_id
1 'polypeptide(L)'
;MRPLTVASILVAIALAAPASAEEIGECRFDRDTLTFAGTRTEQATCLLRKIKLLAERVPQPLPPVIRTLMESDGAPTPAMKDAALAAFPEPYRTYAREHAADPIAHTEAGLPALYFVIHDTSTPFYGNEPFPRHLDRDWKVNSFEPYMNGSIAKEPVAHIFLSRYGQIWAGHEFSEGWRATKLESRVIGPAARGRMVHIETVQPRRNLPGATSRGQTQGPKPGFSAAQYRQLAALYVYASARAGRWLIPAQHNTVDAGIPEAHDDPQNFELKRFAAELEKLV
;
A
#
# COMPACT_ATOMS: atom_id res chain seq x y z
N MET A 1 -57.29 -35.27 -48.68
CA MET A 1 -57.01 -34.15 -47.75
C MET A 1 -56.35 -34.69 -46.50
N ARG A 2 -55.06 -34.39 -46.28
CA ARG A 2 -54.31 -34.62 -45.04
C ARG A 2 -53.43 -33.39 -44.84
N PRO A 3 -53.49 -32.66 -43.72
CA PRO A 3 -52.62 -31.52 -43.51
C PRO A 3 -51.26 -32.00 -42.98
N LEU A 4 -50.17 -31.47 -43.57
CA LEU A 4 -48.83 -31.49 -42.99
C LEU A 4 -48.78 -30.38 -41.92
N THR A 5 -48.52 -30.75 -40.67
CA THR A 5 -48.17 -29.80 -39.61
C THR A 5 -46.65 -29.66 -39.56
N VAL A 6 -46.15 -28.49 -39.98
CA VAL A 6 -44.76 -28.07 -39.79
C VAL A 6 -44.63 -27.60 -38.34
N ALA A 7 -43.85 -28.33 -37.54
CA ALA A 7 -43.49 -27.91 -36.18
C ALA A 7 -42.32 -26.93 -36.24
N SER A 8 -42.59 -25.65 -36.00
CA SER A 8 -41.56 -24.62 -35.84
C SER A 8 -40.84 -24.79 -34.50
N ILE A 9 -39.55 -25.14 -34.55
CA ILE A 9 -38.66 -25.13 -33.39
C ILE A 9 -38.20 -23.68 -33.18
N LEU A 10 -38.72 -23.00 -32.16
CA LEU A 10 -38.14 -21.76 -31.66
C LEU A 10 -36.90 -22.12 -30.82
N VAL A 11 -35.71 -21.83 -31.35
CA VAL A 11 -34.47 -21.82 -30.57
C VAL A 11 -34.41 -20.52 -29.79
N ALA A 12 -34.62 -20.60 -28.47
CA ALA A 12 -34.40 -19.47 -27.57
C ALA A 12 -32.89 -19.29 -27.37
N ILE A 13 -32.31 -18.29 -28.04
CA ILE A 13 -30.94 -17.83 -27.77
C ILE A 13 -30.99 -17.07 -26.44
N ALA A 14 -30.62 -17.73 -25.35
CA ALA A 14 -30.39 -17.08 -24.07
C ALA A 14 -29.17 -16.16 -24.22
N LEU A 15 -29.40 -14.84 -24.25
CA LEU A 15 -28.36 -13.84 -24.12
C LEU A 15 -27.78 -13.97 -22.71
N ALA A 16 -26.63 -14.63 -22.58
CA ALA A 16 -25.84 -14.60 -21.36
C ALA A 16 -25.33 -13.16 -21.18
N ALA A 17 -25.93 -12.42 -20.26
CA ALA A 17 -25.32 -11.18 -19.80
C ALA A 17 -23.94 -11.52 -19.20
N PRO A 18 -22.86 -10.81 -19.59
CA PRO A 18 -21.58 -11.02 -18.95
C PRO A 18 -21.76 -10.76 -17.46
N ALA A 19 -21.44 -11.76 -16.63
CA ALA A 19 -21.37 -11.57 -15.19
C ALA A 19 -20.39 -10.42 -14.94
N SER A 20 -20.87 -9.32 -14.37
CA SER A 20 -19.99 -8.24 -13.93
C SER A 20 -19.04 -8.85 -12.91
N ALA A 21 -17.72 -8.72 -13.15
CA ALA A 21 -16.71 -9.12 -12.18
C ALA A 21 -17.05 -8.48 -10.83
N GLU A 22 -17.00 -9.28 -9.76
CA GLU A 22 -17.36 -8.81 -8.42
C GLU A 22 -16.32 -7.77 -7.98
N GLU A 23 -16.71 -6.48 -8.01
CA GLU A 23 -15.88 -5.37 -7.55
C GLU A 23 -15.89 -5.31 -6.01
N ILE A 24 -14.71 -5.20 -5.41
CA ILE A 24 -14.53 -5.13 -3.96
C ILE A 24 -14.20 -3.70 -3.53
N GLY A 25 -14.93 -3.22 -2.53
CA GLY A 25 -14.59 -2.00 -1.81
C GLY A 25 -14.87 -0.70 -2.57
N GLU A 26 -14.60 0.42 -1.91
CA GLU A 26 -14.93 1.76 -2.42
C GLU A 26 -14.18 2.14 -3.70
N CYS A 27 -12.97 1.60 -3.90
CA CYS A 27 -12.17 1.82 -5.10
C CYS A 27 -12.35 0.74 -6.16
N ARG A 28 -13.33 -0.16 -5.98
CA ARG A 28 -13.78 -1.14 -6.98
C ARG A 28 -12.63 -2.01 -7.49
N PHE A 29 -12.05 -2.81 -6.59
CA PHE A 29 -11.03 -3.78 -6.95
C PHE A 29 -11.65 -4.97 -7.68
N ASP A 30 -11.19 -5.22 -8.89
CA ASP A 30 -11.63 -6.32 -9.75
C ASP A 30 -10.80 -7.58 -9.46
N ARG A 31 -11.51 -8.67 -9.14
CA ARG A 31 -10.93 -9.96 -8.72
C ARG A 31 -10.21 -10.71 -9.84
N ASP A 32 -10.60 -10.47 -11.09
CA ASP A 32 -10.10 -11.24 -12.23
C ASP A 32 -8.84 -10.60 -12.81
N THR A 33 -8.80 -9.27 -12.85
CA THR A 33 -7.68 -8.46 -13.36
C THR A 33 -6.66 -8.10 -12.28
N LEU A 34 -7.04 -8.25 -11.00
CA LEU A 34 -6.25 -7.84 -9.84
C LEU A 34 -5.86 -6.36 -9.91
N THR A 35 -6.84 -5.52 -10.21
CA THR A 35 -6.69 -4.06 -10.32
C THR A 35 -7.86 -3.29 -9.72
N PHE A 36 -7.61 -2.09 -9.22
CA PHE A 36 -8.66 -1.11 -8.95
C PHE A 36 -9.18 -0.49 -10.25
N ALA A 37 -10.47 -0.13 -10.27
CA ALA A 37 -11.11 0.44 -11.44
C ALA A 37 -10.54 1.82 -11.84
N GLY A 38 -10.50 2.06 -13.16
CA GLY A 38 -10.15 3.35 -13.77
C GLY A 38 -8.69 3.45 -14.20
N THR A 39 -8.34 4.61 -14.74
CA THR A 39 -6.97 5.02 -15.09
C THR A 39 -6.08 5.07 -13.85
N ARG A 40 -4.76 5.08 -14.04
CA ARG A 40 -3.78 5.16 -12.93
C ARG A 40 -3.98 6.41 -12.06
N THR A 41 -4.35 7.53 -12.67
CA THR A 41 -4.67 8.78 -11.97
C THR A 41 -5.96 8.66 -11.17
N GLU A 42 -7.00 8.02 -11.71
CA GLU A 42 -8.26 7.76 -10.99
C GLU A 42 -8.04 6.80 -9.82
N GLN A 43 -7.27 5.73 -10.03
CA GLN A 43 -6.88 4.78 -8.99
C GLN A 43 -6.11 5.49 -7.87
N ALA A 44 -5.05 6.25 -8.20
CA ALA A 44 -4.29 7.01 -7.20
C ALA A 44 -5.17 8.04 -6.45
N THR A 45 -6.08 8.71 -7.15
CA THR A 45 -7.03 9.66 -6.54
C THR A 45 -7.96 8.96 -5.54
N CYS A 46 -8.42 7.76 -5.85
CA CYS A 46 -9.23 6.97 -4.93
C CYS A 46 -8.39 6.46 -3.75
N LEU A 47 -7.28 5.79 -4.03
CA LEU A 47 -6.44 5.09 -3.05
C LEU A 47 -5.71 6.03 -2.09
N LEU A 48 -5.46 7.28 -2.50
CA LEU A 48 -4.85 8.32 -1.69
C LEU A 48 -5.86 9.28 -1.05
N ARG A 49 -7.11 8.86 -0.82
CA ARG A 49 -8.06 9.61 0.02
C ARG A 49 -7.49 9.96 1.39
N LYS A 50 -7.93 11.07 1.96
CA LYS A 50 -7.49 11.46 3.31
C LYS A 50 -8.18 10.57 4.32
N ILE A 51 -7.39 9.86 5.14
CA ILE A 51 -7.90 9.07 6.25
C ILE A 51 -8.00 9.97 7.47
N LYS A 52 -9.23 10.17 7.96
CA LYS A 52 -9.51 10.79 9.25
C LYS A 52 -9.59 9.72 10.33
N LEU A 53 -9.69 10.18 11.57
CA LEU A 53 -9.85 9.33 12.73
C LEU A 53 -11.01 8.33 12.53
N LEU A 54 -10.84 7.10 13.01
CA LEU A 54 -11.82 6.00 12.86
C LEU A 54 -12.07 5.60 11.40
N ALA A 55 -11.02 5.58 10.58
CA ALA A 55 -11.08 5.09 9.20
C ALA A 55 -12.04 5.87 8.27
N GLU A 56 -12.47 7.08 8.62
CA GLU A 56 -13.29 7.89 7.71
C GLU A 56 -12.42 8.39 6.54
N ARG A 57 -12.72 7.92 5.33
CA ARG A 57 -12.04 8.33 4.10
C ARG A 57 -12.77 9.51 3.48
N VAL A 58 -12.05 10.58 3.20
CA VAL A 58 -12.59 11.73 2.45
C VAL A 58 -11.76 12.04 1.21
N PRO A 59 -12.37 12.55 0.13
CA PRO A 59 -11.63 13.04 -1.01
C PRO A 59 -10.58 14.09 -0.62
N GLN A 60 -9.43 14.03 -1.28
CA GLN A 60 -8.41 15.07 -1.23
C GLN A 60 -7.78 15.25 -2.62
N PRO A 61 -7.28 16.44 -2.97
CA PRO A 61 -6.67 16.65 -4.28
C PRO A 61 -5.37 15.86 -4.40
N LEU A 62 -5.19 15.19 -5.54
CA LEU A 62 -3.93 14.55 -5.90
C LEU A 62 -2.88 15.62 -6.21
N PRO A 63 -1.71 15.64 -5.52
CA PRO A 63 -0.65 16.59 -5.78
C PRO A 63 -0.15 16.53 -7.24
N PRO A 64 0.26 17.68 -7.84
CA PRO A 64 0.68 17.73 -9.24
C PRO A 64 1.78 16.73 -9.61
N VAL A 65 2.81 16.59 -8.77
CA VAL A 65 3.87 15.61 -9.01
C VAL A 65 3.32 14.20 -9.17
N ILE A 66 2.46 13.73 -8.25
CA ILE A 66 1.90 12.38 -8.29
C ILE A 66 1.00 12.21 -9.51
N ARG A 67 0.20 13.23 -9.85
CA ARG A 67 -0.62 13.24 -11.07
C ARG A 67 0.25 13.02 -12.32
N THR A 68 1.31 13.80 -12.49
CA THR A 68 2.24 13.68 -13.62
C THR A 68 2.85 12.27 -13.71
N LEU A 69 3.23 11.68 -12.57
CA LEU A 69 3.78 10.32 -12.54
C LEU A 69 2.75 9.25 -12.93
N MET A 70 1.47 9.44 -12.61
CA MET A 70 0.39 8.51 -12.96
C MET A 70 -0.08 8.65 -14.41
N GLU A 71 0.06 9.85 -14.99
CA GLU A 71 -0.22 10.13 -16.40
C GLU A 71 0.95 9.71 -17.32
N SER A 72 2.14 9.49 -16.77
CA SER A 72 3.32 9.03 -17.51
C SER A 72 3.33 7.52 -17.69
N ASP A 73 3.50 7.05 -18.93
CA ASP A 73 3.74 5.63 -19.25
C ASP A 73 5.17 5.16 -18.94
N GLY A 74 6.03 6.06 -18.48
CA GLY A 74 7.43 5.79 -18.18
C GLY A 74 7.67 5.17 -16.80
N ALA A 75 8.96 4.98 -16.52
CA ALA A 75 9.52 4.59 -15.23
C ALA A 75 10.41 5.72 -14.70
N PRO A 76 10.79 5.68 -13.41
CA PRO A 76 11.89 6.51 -12.94
C PRO A 76 13.15 6.32 -13.79
N THR A 77 13.85 7.41 -14.10
CA THR A 77 15.11 7.34 -14.86
C THR A 77 16.24 6.73 -14.02
N PRO A 78 17.35 6.28 -14.63
CA PRO A 78 18.52 5.82 -13.88
C PRO A 78 19.01 6.86 -12.85
N ALA A 79 19.00 8.16 -13.21
CA ALA A 79 19.40 9.23 -12.30
C ALA A 79 18.46 9.36 -11.09
N MET A 80 17.15 9.22 -11.29
CA MET A 80 16.17 9.23 -10.19
C MET A 80 16.38 8.02 -9.27
N LYS A 81 16.64 6.84 -9.83
CA LYS A 81 16.96 5.63 -9.07
C LYS A 81 18.24 5.79 -8.25
N ASP A 82 19.28 6.37 -8.84
CA ASP A 82 20.55 6.64 -8.15
C ASP A 82 20.38 7.66 -7.03
N ALA A 83 19.57 8.70 -7.24
CA ALA A 83 19.22 9.68 -6.21
C ALA A 83 18.47 9.02 -5.04
N ALA A 84 17.51 8.13 -5.33
CA ALA A 84 16.81 7.36 -4.32
C ALA A 84 17.76 6.44 -3.52
N LEU A 85 18.64 5.71 -4.21
CA LEU A 85 19.67 4.87 -3.57
C LEU A 85 20.60 5.70 -2.68
N ALA A 86 21.02 6.88 -3.14
CA ALA A 86 21.87 7.78 -2.38
C ALA A 86 21.17 8.35 -1.13
N ALA A 87 19.84 8.42 -1.11
CA ALA A 87 19.06 8.92 0.03
C ALA A 87 18.93 7.89 1.17
N PHE A 88 19.04 6.59 0.88
CA PHE A 88 18.90 5.54 1.89
C PHE A 88 20.01 5.59 2.94
N PRO A 89 19.72 5.26 4.22
CA PRO A 89 20.74 5.12 5.25
C PRO A 89 21.48 3.77 5.13
N GLU A 90 22.69 3.68 5.69
CA GLU A 90 23.30 2.38 5.95
C GLU A 90 22.61 1.67 7.13
N PRO A 91 22.56 0.32 7.15
CA PRO A 91 23.11 -0.60 6.14
C PRO A 91 22.19 -0.85 4.93
N TYR A 92 20.96 -0.30 4.94
CA TYR A 92 19.98 -0.59 3.89
C TYR A 92 20.40 -0.07 2.52
N ARG A 93 21.16 1.01 2.43
CA ARG A 93 21.72 1.50 1.16
C ARG A 93 22.59 0.43 0.48
N THR A 94 23.48 -0.21 1.22
CA THR A 94 24.32 -1.30 0.69
C THR A 94 23.45 -2.45 0.19
N TYR A 95 22.53 -2.92 1.04
CA TYR A 95 21.55 -3.96 0.67
C TYR A 95 20.74 -3.61 -0.59
N ALA A 96 20.20 -2.40 -0.67
CA ALA A 96 19.40 -1.94 -1.82
C ALA A 96 20.22 -1.83 -3.11
N ARG A 97 21.54 -1.58 -3.02
CA ARG A 97 22.45 -1.60 -4.18
C ARG A 97 22.69 -3.01 -4.68
N GLU A 98 22.88 -3.98 -3.79
CA GLU A 98 23.06 -5.38 -4.13
C GLU A 98 21.84 -5.92 -4.88
N HIS A 99 20.63 -5.56 -4.44
CA HIS A 99 19.36 -5.98 -5.04
C HIS A 99 18.82 -5.01 -6.11
N ALA A 100 19.59 -4.01 -6.53
CA ALA A 100 19.08 -2.96 -7.42
C ALA A 100 18.65 -3.48 -8.80
N ALA A 101 19.29 -4.55 -9.29
CA ALA A 101 18.99 -5.16 -10.58
C ALA A 101 17.98 -6.31 -10.50
N ASP A 102 17.60 -6.73 -9.29
CA ASP A 102 16.70 -7.85 -9.09
C ASP A 102 15.28 -7.48 -9.54
N PRO A 103 14.53 -8.46 -10.11
CA PRO A 103 13.15 -8.23 -10.50
C PRO A 103 12.31 -7.78 -9.30
N ILE A 104 11.24 -7.03 -9.56
CA ILE A 104 10.19 -6.84 -8.55
C ILE A 104 9.25 -8.04 -8.55
N ALA A 105 8.53 -8.23 -7.46
CA ALA A 105 7.55 -9.28 -7.29
C ALA A 105 6.49 -9.25 -8.41
N HIS A 106 5.96 -10.43 -8.68
CA HIS A 106 4.84 -10.65 -9.59
C HIS A 106 3.93 -11.71 -8.97
N THR A 107 2.67 -11.72 -9.40
CA THR A 107 1.73 -12.79 -9.04
C THR A 107 2.16 -14.12 -9.63
N GLU A 108 1.66 -15.22 -9.09
CA GLU A 108 1.86 -16.56 -9.67
C GLU A 108 1.44 -16.63 -11.16
N ALA A 109 0.42 -15.87 -11.56
CA ALA A 109 -0.03 -15.75 -12.94
C ALA A 109 0.85 -14.83 -13.82
N GLY A 110 1.98 -14.34 -13.31
CA GLY A 110 2.93 -13.48 -14.04
C GLY A 110 2.54 -12.00 -14.14
N LEU A 111 1.46 -11.55 -13.49
CA LEU A 111 1.11 -10.13 -13.45
C LEU A 111 2.16 -9.35 -12.61
N PRO A 112 2.72 -8.25 -13.14
CA PRO A 112 3.77 -7.50 -12.44
C PRO A 112 3.21 -6.75 -11.21
N ALA A 113 4.08 -6.39 -10.27
CA ALA A 113 3.72 -5.42 -9.23
C ALA A 113 3.13 -4.13 -9.85
N LEU A 114 2.06 -3.62 -9.25
CA LEU A 114 1.35 -2.42 -9.72
C LEU A 114 1.15 -1.39 -8.61
N TYR A 115 1.08 -1.81 -7.35
CA TYR A 115 0.72 -0.93 -6.24
C TYR A 115 1.87 -0.78 -5.23
N PHE A 116 2.05 0.44 -4.73
CA PHE A 116 2.93 0.76 -3.62
C PHE A 116 2.06 1.14 -2.42
N VAL A 117 1.87 0.19 -1.50
CA VAL A 117 0.94 0.33 -0.37
C VAL A 117 1.69 0.85 0.85
N ILE A 118 1.24 2.00 1.32
CA ILE A 118 1.75 2.69 2.51
C ILE A 118 0.90 2.22 3.69
N HIS A 119 1.58 1.66 4.68
CA HIS A 119 1.00 1.18 5.94
C HIS A 119 1.53 2.00 7.10
N ASP A 120 0.89 1.86 8.26
CA ASP A 120 1.55 2.09 9.53
C ASP A 120 1.47 0.89 10.47
N THR A 121 2.55 0.66 11.22
CA THR A 121 2.70 -0.58 12.01
C THR A 121 1.72 -0.71 13.17
N SER A 122 1.01 0.37 13.49
CA SER A 122 0.16 0.51 14.66
C SER A 122 0.82 0.11 15.98
N THR A 123 2.16 0.15 16.04
CA THR A 123 3.01 -0.44 17.06
C THR A 123 4.21 0.47 17.35
N PRO A 124 4.63 0.63 18.62
CA PRO A 124 4.07 0.03 19.83
C PRO A 124 2.71 0.60 20.25
N PHE A 125 1.91 -0.23 20.93
CA PHE A 125 0.61 0.16 21.49
C PHE A 125 0.74 0.59 22.96
N TYR A 126 0.33 1.83 23.26
CA TYR A 126 0.47 2.47 24.57
C TYR A 126 -0.78 2.36 25.45
N GLY A 127 -1.87 1.76 24.98
CA GLY A 127 -3.13 1.76 25.72
C GLY A 127 -3.57 3.19 26.03
N ASN A 128 -3.73 3.53 27.31
CA ASN A 128 -4.12 4.87 27.73
C ASN A 128 -2.93 5.81 28.02
N GLU A 129 -1.69 5.30 28.00
CA GLU A 129 -0.50 6.12 28.27
C GLU A 129 -0.29 7.17 27.17
N PRO A 130 0.28 8.35 27.49
CA PRO A 130 0.66 9.33 26.49
C PRO A 130 1.78 8.78 25.59
N PHE A 131 1.87 9.33 24.38
CA PHE A 131 3.04 9.09 23.54
C PHE A 131 4.30 9.67 24.19
N PRO A 132 5.47 9.03 24.01
CA PRO A 132 6.74 9.62 24.41
C PRO A 132 6.94 11.02 23.81
N ARG A 133 7.49 11.95 24.62
CA ARG A 133 7.71 13.34 24.20
C ARG A 133 8.65 13.47 22.99
N HIS A 134 9.62 12.55 22.87
CA HIS A 134 10.64 12.55 21.82
C HIS A 134 10.53 11.33 20.91
N LEU A 135 9.33 11.12 20.36
CA LEU A 135 8.95 9.95 19.57
C LEU A 135 9.97 9.55 18.48
N ASP A 136 10.47 10.54 17.73
CA ASP A 136 11.39 10.33 16.61
C ASP A 136 12.79 9.85 17.05
N ARG A 137 13.11 9.93 18.35
CA ARG A 137 14.37 9.50 18.96
C ARG A 137 14.18 8.43 20.03
N ASP A 138 12.93 8.01 20.26
CA ASP A 138 12.62 7.01 21.28
C ASP A 138 13.08 5.63 20.79
N TRP A 139 14.01 5.01 21.52
CA TRP A 139 14.63 3.75 21.11
C TRP A 139 13.62 2.59 21.06
N LYS A 140 12.60 2.60 21.91
CA LYS A 140 11.57 1.56 21.95
C LYS A 140 10.62 1.70 20.77
N VAL A 141 10.22 2.93 20.44
CA VAL A 141 9.41 3.19 19.25
C VAL A 141 10.17 2.84 17.98
N ASN A 142 11.46 3.16 17.90
CA ASN A 142 12.25 2.97 16.68
C ASN A 142 12.93 1.59 16.56
N SER A 143 12.68 0.68 17.49
CA SER A 143 13.21 -0.69 17.40
C SER A 143 12.45 -1.50 16.35
N PHE A 144 13.18 -2.26 15.54
CA PHE A 144 12.61 -3.24 14.62
C PHE A 144 12.38 -4.62 15.25
N GLU A 145 12.94 -4.86 16.44
CA GLU A 145 12.93 -6.17 17.10
C GLU A 145 11.54 -6.84 17.16
N PRO A 146 10.43 -6.13 17.48
CA PRO A 146 9.11 -6.77 17.54
C PRO A 146 8.61 -7.33 16.20
N TYR A 147 9.10 -6.79 15.08
CA TYR A 147 8.75 -7.24 13.72
C TYR A 147 9.62 -8.41 13.24
N MET A 148 10.72 -8.69 13.95
CA MET A 148 11.72 -9.70 13.58
C MET A 148 11.64 -10.97 14.44
N ASN A 149 11.32 -10.83 15.72
CA ASN A 149 11.51 -11.89 16.71
C ASN A 149 10.28 -12.81 16.91
N GLY A 150 9.27 -12.73 16.04
CA GLY A 150 8.06 -13.53 16.16
C GLY A 150 6.98 -12.95 17.10
N SER A 151 7.22 -11.81 17.76
CA SER A 151 6.31 -11.26 18.78
C SER A 151 4.99 -10.75 18.21
N ILE A 152 5.00 -10.16 17.02
CA ILE A 152 3.80 -9.61 16.37
C ILE A 152 3.19 -10.63 15.41
N ALA A 153 4.03 -11.26 14.60
CA ALA A 153 3.67 -12.26 13.62
C ALA A 153 4.82 -13.26 13.46
N LYS A 154 4.53 -14.46 12.97
CA LYS A 154 5.54 -15.52 12.76
C LYS A 154 6.64 -15.11 11.80
N GLU A 155 6.31 -14.26 10.83
CA GLU A 155 7.18 -13.73 9.79
C GLU A 155 6.88 -12.23 9.61
N PRO A 156 7.79 -11.46 9.00
CA PRO A 156 7.57 -10.03 8.75
C PRO A 156 6.31 -9.83 7.91
N VAL A 157 5.51 -8.80 8.22
CA VAL A 157 4.22 -8.58 7.55
C VAL A 157 4.30 -7.62 6.34
N ALA A 158 5.50 -7.23 5.93
CA ALA A 158 5.72 -6.33 4.81
C ALA A 158 7.12 -6.46 4.21
N HIS A 159 7.33 -5.86 3.04
CA HIS A 159 8.63 -5.82 2.38
C HIS A 159 9.60 -4.95 3.17
N ILE A 160 9.14 -3.78 3.62
CA ILE A 160 9.98 -2.79 4.29
C ILE A 160 9.37 -2.35 5.60
N PHE A 161 10.20 -2.16 6.62
CA PHE A 161 9.89 -1.45 7.85
C PHE A 161 10.74 -0.18 7.93
N LEU A 162 10.08 0.97 8.16
CA LEU A 162 10.68 2.29 8.14
C LEU A 162 10.48 2.97 9.51
N SER A 163 11.58 3.12 10.26
CA SER A 163 11.54 3.74 11.58
C SER A 163 11.28 5.26 11.50
N ARG A 164 10.89 5.86 12.62
CA ARG A 164 10.70 7.32 12.72
C ARG A 164 12.02 8.09 12.56
N TYR A 165 13.14 7.45 12.87
CA TYR A 165 14.47 8.01 12.64
C TYR A 165 14.88 7.97 11.15
N GLY A 166 14.11 7.29 10.31
CA GLY A 166 14.43 7.08 8.89
C GLY A 166 15.39 5.93 8.64
N GLN A 167 15.58 5.02 9.60
CA GLN A 167 16.23 3.74 9.32
C GLN A 167 15.27 2.82 8.59
N ILE A 168 15.83 1.92 7.80
CA ILE A 168 15.08 0.98 6.97
C ILE A 168 15.56 -0.42 7.30
N TRP A 169 14.62 -1.33 7.47
CA TRP A 169 14.86 -2.76 7.55
C TRP A 169 14.04 -3.48 6.48
N ALA A 170 14.66 -4.42 5.78
CA ALA A 170 14.00 -5.27 4.81
C ALA A 170 13.39 -6.48 5.55
N GLY A 171 12.06 -6.56 5.55
CA GLY A 171 11.33 -7.72 6.06
C GLY A 171 11.29 -8.84 5.02
N HIS A 172 10.88 -8.49 3.81
CA HIS A 172 10.92 -9.34 2.61
C HIS A 172 11.55 -8.55 1.47
N GLU A 173 12.35 -9.21 0.64
CA GLU A 173 12.90 -8.56 -0.56
C GLU A 173 11.76 -8.17 -1.52
N PHE A 174 11.87 -7.06 -2.26
CA PHE A 174 10.83 -6.63 -3.20
C PHE A 174 10.57 -7.62 -4.36
N SER A 175 11.44 -8.59 -4.61
CA SER A 175 11.26 -9.70 -5.55
C SER A 175 10.32 -10.79 -5.03
N GLU A 176 10.09 -10.84 -3.71
CA GLU A 176 9.24 -11.84 -3.09
C GLU A 176 7.77 -11.44 -3.19
N GLY A 177 6.93 -12.34 -3.72
CA GLY A 177 5.48 -12.16 -3.72
C GLY A 177 4.91 -12.27 -2.31
N TRP A 178 4.78 -11.15 -1.61
CA TRP A 178 4.19 -11.10 -0.27
C TRP A 178 2.76 -10.54 -0.26
N ARG A 179 2.15 -10.55 0.94
CA ARG A 179 0.83 -9.97 1.23
C ARG A 179 0.87 -9.17 2.53
N ALA A 180 0.15 -8.05 2.60
CA ALA A 180 0.03 -7.28 3.85
C ALA A 180 -1.38 -6.72 4.10
N THR A 181 -2.33 -6.92 3.20
CA THR A 181 -3.70 -6.37 3.31
C THR A 181 -4.75 -7.45 3.58
N LYS A 182 -5.94 -7.08 4.05
CA LYS A 182 -7.07 -8.00 4.15
C LYS A 182 -7.64 -8.35 2.80
N LEU A 183 -7.57 -7.44 1.84
CA LEU A 183 -7.88 -7.71 0.44
C LEU A 183 -7.07 -8.92 -0.05
N GLU A 184 -5.75 -8.91 0.13
CA GLU A 184 -4.89 -10.03 -0.28
C GLU A 184 -5.07 -11.27 0.61
N SER A 185 -5.21 -11.11 1.92
CA SER A 185 -5.14 -12.25 2.86
C SER A 185 -6.48 -12.96 3.11
N ARG A 186 -7.61 -12.24 3.03
CA ARG A 186 -8.94 -12.73 3.38
C ARG A 186 -9.90 -12.79 2.20
N VAL A 187 -9.71 -11.95 1.19
CA VAL A 187 -10.71 -11.79 0.11
C VAL A 187 -10.24 -12.41 -1.20
N ILE A 188 -9.03 -12.10 -1.67
CA ILE A 188 -8.47 -12.62 -2.92
C ILE A 188 -7.63 -13.88 -2.68
N GLY A 189 -6.79 -13.87 -1.64
CA GLY A 189 -5.91 -14.98 -1.33
C GLY A 189 -4.58 -14.94 -2.10
N PRO A 190 -3.89 -16.09 -2.20
CA PRO A 190 -2.53 -16.19 -2.76
C PRO A 190 -2.36 -15.59 -4.16
N ALA A 191 -3.40 -15.58 -4.99
CA ALA A 191 -3.36 -15.02 -6.35
C ALA A 191 -2.95 -13.54 -6.41
N ALA A 192 -3.22 -12.76 -5.36
CA ALA A 192 -2.86 -11.34 -5.31
C ALA A 192 -1.41 -11.06 -4.88
N ARG A 193 -0.70 -12.05 -4.33
CA ARG A 193 0.65 -11.86 -3.81
C ARG A 193 1.59 -11.35 -4.89
N GLY A 194 2.42 -10.36 -4.58
CA GLY A 194 3.33 -9.75 -5.55
C GLY A 194 2.68 -8.75 -6.51
N ARG A 195 1.36 -8.55 -6.47
CA ARG A 195 0.70 -7.42 -7.15
C ARG A 195 0.96 -6.10 -6.43
N MET A 196 1.24 -6.16 -5.13
CA MET A 196 1.44 -5.02 -4.25
C MET A 196 2.79 -5.15 -3.54
N VAL A 197 3.52 -4.05 -3.44
CA VAL A 197 4.63 -3.92 -2.49
C VAL A 197 4.19 -3.10 -1.29
N HIS A 198 4.75 -3.38 -0.12
CA HIS A 198 4.21 -2.93 1.17
C HIS A 198 5.31 -2.30 2.02
N ILE A 199 5.07 -1.07 2.46
CA ILE A 199 5.97 -0.32 3.33
C ILE A 199 5.29 -0.03 4.65
N GLU A 200 5.77 -0.69 5.70
CA GLU A 200 5.37 -0.49 7.09
C GLU A 200 6.11 0.70 7.69
N THR A 201 5.41 1.81 7.87
CA THR A 201 5.98 3.01 8.49
C THR A 201 5.71 3.00 9.98
N VAL A 202 6.77 2.91 10.79
CA VAL A 202 6.64 2.76 12.25
C VAL A 202 5.85 3.91 12.86
N GLN A 203 4.71 3.57 13.44
CA GLN A 203 3.78 4.53 14.02
C GLN A 203 3.13 3.90 15.27
N PRO A 204 3.40 4.40 16.47
CA PRO A 204 2.75 3.89 17.66
C PRO A 204 1.27 4.25 17.70
N ARG A 205 0.50 3.51 18.51
CA ARG A 205 -0.93 3.78 18.73
C ARG A 205 -1.24 3.89 20.20
N ARG A 206 -2.28 4.65 20.52
CA ARG A 206 -2.89 4.70 21.86
C ARG A 206 -4.41 4.78 21.71
N ASN A 207 -5.14 4.45 22.76
CA ASN A 207 -6.58 4.64 22.82
C ASN A 207 -6.94 6.12 22.65
N LEU A 208 -8.11 6.36 22.04
CA LEU A 208 -8.78 7.64 22.16
C LEU A 208 -9.19 7.90 23.62
N PRO A 209 -9.32 9.17 24.06
CA PRO A 209 -9.85 9.47 25.39
C PRO A 209 -11.20 8.78 25.61
N GLY A 210 -11.31 7.99 26.68
CA GLY A 210 -12.53 7.24 27.03
C GLY A 210 -12.70 5.91 26.28
N ALA A 211 -11.85 5.58 25.31
CA ALA A 211 -11.91 4.30 24.62
C ALA A 211 -11.30 3.17 25.46
N THR A 212 -11.92 1.99 25.40
CA THR A 212 -11.47 0.78 26.08
C THR A 212 -11.06 -0.34 25.12
N SER A 213 -11.17 -0.11 23.80
CA SER A 213 -10.89 -1.11 22.78
C SER A 213 -9.91 -0.61 21.72
N ARG A 214 -9.20 -1.55 21.10
CA ARG A 214 -8.26 -1.28 19.98
C ARG A 214 -8.95 -0.82 18.68
N GLY A 215 -10.28 -0.90 18.60
CA GLY A 215 -11.03 -0.33 17.48
C GLY A 215 -11.13 1.20 17.52
N GLN A 216 -10.74 1.83 18.63
CA GLN A 216 -10.82 3.27 18.84
C GLN A 216 -9.46 3.81 19.28
N THR A 217 -8.55 3.89 18.32
CA THR A 217 -7.18 4.34 18.57
C THR A 217 -6.83 5.59 17.77
N GLN A 218 -5.77 6.24 18.22
CA GLN A 218 -5.13 7.35 17.54
C GLN A 218 -3.63 7.11 17.43
N GLY A 219 -3.04 7.58 16.34
CA GLY A 219 -1.62 7.76 16.15
C GLY A 219 -1.16 9.17 16.57
N PRO A 220 0.16 9.40 16.60
CA PRO A 220 0.78 10.69 16.90
C PRO A 220 0.33 11.82 15.99
N LYS A 221 0.40 13.06 16.50
CA LYS A 221 0.26 14.29 15.73
C LYS A 221 1.49 15.19 15.98
N PRO A 222 2.29 15.54 14.95
CA PRO A 222 2.18 15.07 13.57
C PRO A 222 2.35 13.55 13.46
N GLY A 223 1.82 12.96 12.38
CA GLY A 223 1.88 11.52 12.13
C GLY A 223 3.30 11.05 11.85
N PHE A 224 3.64 10.88 10.57
CA PHE A 224 4.99 10.49 10.18
C PHE A 224 6.01 11.62 10.39
N SER A 225 7.24 11.23 10.75
CA SER A 225 8.37 12.13 10.88
C SER A 225 8.84 12.65 9.51
N ALA A 226 9.65 13.71 9.51
CA ALA A 226 10.27 14.19 8.27
C ALA A 226 11.22 13.15 7.65
N ALA A 227 11.91 12.35 8.47
CA ALA A 227 12.78 11.30 7.98
C ALA A 227 11.97 10.19 7.31
N GLN A 228 10.80 9.84 7.84
CA GLN A 228 9.90 8.86 7.24
C GLN A 228 9.42 9.30 5.86
N TYR A 229 8.93 10.53 5.68
CA TYR A 229 8.50 10.99 4.34
C TYR A 229 9.63 10.96 3.31
N ARG A 230 10.84 11.36 3.70
CA ARG A 230 12.02 11.34 2.82
C ARG A 230 12.34 9.93 2.34
N GLN A 231 12.40 8.98 3.27
CA GLN A 231 12.73 7.60 2.94
C GLN A 231 11.58 6.90 2.21
N LEU A 232 10.32 7.20 2.54
CA LEU A 232 9.16 6.68 1.84
C LEU A 232 9.14 7.13 0.37
N ALA A 233 9.47 8.38 0.09
CA ALA A 233 9.63 8.90 -1.28
C ALA A 233 10.76 8.19 -2.03
N ALA A 234 11.92 8.01 -1.39
CA ALA A 234 13.04 7.26 -1.98
C ALA A 234 12.68 5.80 -2.26
N LEU A 235 11.99 5.13 -1.33
CA LEU A 235 11.50 3.75 -1.51
C LEU A 235 10.50 3.65 -2.67
N TYR A 236 9.60 4.64 -2.82
CA TYR A 236 8.65 4.69 -3.93
C TYR A 236 9.34 4.81 -5.29
N VAL A 237 10.32 5.71 -5.41
CA VAL A 237 11.12 5.88 -6.64
C VAL A 237 11.92 4.61 -6.92
N TYR A 238 12.59 4.06 -5.92
CA TYR A 238 13.41 2.85 -6.07
C TYR A 238 12.58 1.62 -6.49
N ALA A 239 11.45 1.36 -5.82
CA ALA A 239 10.56 0.25 -6.16
C ALA A 239 9.94 0.44 -7.55
N SER A 240 9.51 1.65 -7.89
CA SER A 240 9.00 1.97 -9.24
C SER A 240 10.06 1.77 -10.32
N ALA A 241 11.32 2.11 -10.03
CA ALA A 241 12.43 1.91 -10.98
C ALA A 241 12.68 0.42 -11.22
N ARG A 242 12.62 -0.40 -10.17
CA ARG A 242 12.70 -1.88 -10.28
C ARG A 242 11.49 -2.48 -10.99
N ALA A 243 10.31 -1.88 -10.85
CA ALA A 243 9.11 -2.29 -11.57
C ALA A 243 9.12 -1.91 -13.06
N GLY A 244 10.05 -1.04 -13.49
CA GLY A 244 10.04 -0.50 -14.85
C GLY A 244 8.81 0.37 -15.15
N ARG A 245 8.16 0.92 -14.12
CA ARG A 245 7.02 1.84 -14.21
C ARG A 245 6.75 2.53 -12.87
N TRP A 246 6.09 3.68 -12.90
CA TRP A 246 5.58 4.27 -11.65
C TRP A 246 4.49 3.37 -11.04
N LEU A 247 4.74 2.82 -9.86
CA LEU A 247 3.73 2.09 -9.10
C LEU A 247 2.63 3.05 -8.65
N ILE A 248 1.40 2.57 -8.52
CA ILE A 248 0.28 3.37 -8.06
C ILE A 248 0.35 3.46 -6.53
N PRO A 249 0.61 4.64 -5.94
CA PRO A 249 0.66 4.78 -4.49
C PRO A 249 -0.73 4.60 -3.89
N ALA A 250 -0.81 3.87 -2.78
CA ALA A 250 -2.05 3.56 -2.10
C ALA A 250 -1.86 3.61 -0.58
N GLN A 251 -2.92 3.91 0.16
CA GLN A 251 -2.97 3.77 1.61
C GLN A 251 -3.72 2.49 1.99
N HIS A 252 -3.20 1.72 2.95
CA HIS A 252 -3.78 0.43 3.37
C HIS A 252 -5.28 0.52 3.66
N ASN A 253 -5.72 1.46 4.49
CA ASN A 253 -7.14 1.63 4.83
C ASN A 253 -8.05 1.76 3.59
N THR A 254 -7.56 2.39 2.52
CA THR A 254 -8.33 2.54 1.29
C THR A 254 -8.31 1.27 0.44
N VAL A 255 -7.20 0.53 0.44
CA VAL A 255 -7.10 -0.79 -0.20
C VAL A 255 -8.09 -1.78 0.42
N ASP A 256 -8.23 -1.75 1.75
CA ASP A 256 -9.14 -2.60 2.51
C ASP A 256 -10.55 -2.01 2.67
N ALA A 257 -10.89 -0.92 1.96
CA ALA A 257 -12.18 -0.26 2.13
C ALA A 257 -13.36 -1.22 1.88
N GLY A 258 -14.34 -1.24 2.78
CA GLY A 258 -15.50 -2.13 2.69
C GLY A 258 -15.26 -3.56 3.19
N ILE A 259 -14.04 -3.93 3.56
CA ILE A 259 -13.75 -5.24 4.15
C ILE A 259 -14.01 -5.18 5.68
N PRO A 260 -14.74 -6.14 6.26
CA PRO A 260 -15.00 -6.15 7.70
C PRO A 260 -13.71 -6.09 8.54
N GLU A 261 -13.80 -5.32 9.64
CA GLU A 261 -12.71 -5.09 10.59
C GLU A 261 -11.48 -4.38 9.99
N ALA A 262 -11.55 -3.80 8.78
CA ALA A 262 -10.40 -3.14 8.14
C ALA A 262 -9.64 -2.17 9.07
N HIS A 263 -8.32 -2.15 8.93
CA HIS A 263 -7.44 -1.28 9.71
C HIS A 263 -7.58 0.18 9.25
N ASP A 264 -7.25 1.12 10.13
CA ASP A 264 -7.38 2.56 9.90
C ASP A 264 -6.06 3.26 9.55
N ASP A 265 -5.06 2.48 9.15
CA ASP A 265 -3.71 2.95 8.83
C ASP A 265 -3.54 3.30 7.33
N PRO A 266 -2.60 4.18 6.98
CA PRO A 266 -1.77 4.96 7.87
C PRO A 266 -2.54 6.15 8.47
N GLN A 267 -2.53 6.27 9.80
CA GLN A 267 -3.11 7.42 10.48
C GLN A 267 -2.20 8.65 10.40
N ASN A 268 -2.81 9.81 10.17
CA ASN A 268 -2.16 11.11 10.07
C ASN A 268 -1.07 11.16 8.97
N PHE A 269 -1.21 10.37 7.90
CA PHE A 269 -0.43 10.53 6.68
C PHE A 269 -0.80 11.84 5.97
N GLU A 270 0.22 12.56 5.52
CA GLU A 270 0.12 13.87 4.90
C GLU A 270 0.59 13.79 3.45
N LEU A 271 -0.36 13.60 2.53
CA LEU A 271 -0.09 13.43 1.11
C LEU A 271 0.76 14.55 0.50
N LYS A 272 0.59 15.79 0.98
CA LYS A 272 1.40 16.94 0.55
C LYS A 272 2.88 16.82 0.94
N ARG A 273 3.18 16.26 2.12
CA ARG A 273 4.57 16.07 2.58
C ARG A 273 5.26 14.96 1.81
N PHE A 274 4.53 13.87 1.53
CA PHE A 274 5.02 12.82 0.65
C PHE A 274 5.33 13.36 -0.75
N ALA A 275 4.40 14.11 -1.36
CA ALA A 275 4.61 14.75 -2.65
C ALA A 275 5.81 15.72 -2.66
N ALA A 276 5.98 16.54 -1.63
CA ALA A 276 7.11 17.46 -1.54
C ALA A 276 8.47 16.74 -1.45
N GLU A 277 8.53 15.52 -0.90
CA GLU A 277 9.76 14.71 -0.94
C GLU A 277 9.95 14.03 -2.30
N LEU A 278 8.87 13.66 -3.00
CA LEU A 278 8.94 13.14 -4.37
C LEU A 278 9.49 14.20 -5.35
N GLU A 279 9.05 15.45 -5.24
CA GLU A 279 9.53 16.58 -6.07
C GLU A 279 11.05 16.79 -5.99
N LYS A 280 11.71 16.29 -4.94
CA LYS A 280 13.16 16.38 -4.80
C LYS A 280 13.91 15.29 -5.56
N LEU A 281 13.20 14.23 -5.98
CA LEU A 281 13.77 13.04 -6.60
C LEU A 281 13.41 12.90 -8.07
N VAL A 282 12.38 13.59 -8.56
CA VAL A 282 11.82 13.42 -9.92
C VAL A 282 11.88 14.69 -10.75
#